data_AF-A0A7S1ZUF3-F1
#
_entry.id   AF-A0A7S1ZUF3-F1
#
_cell.length_a   1.000
_cell.length_b   1.000
_cell.length_c   1.000
_cell.angle_alpha   90.00
_cell.angle_beta   90.00
_cell.angle_gamma   90.00
#
_symmetry.space_group_name_H-M   'P 1'
#
loop_
_entity.id
_entity.type
_entity.pdbx_description
1 polymer ?
#
loop_
_entity_poly.entity_id
_entity_poly.type
_entity_poly.pdbx_seq_one_letter_code
_entity_poly.pdbx_strand_id
1 'polypeptide(L)'
;GGRRAGTENVPYVAGMGKAAELLTEGDKWRDNARVMAENRDRLLDRLKFHLNDLGDDVVRTNGPSDPALRLPNTLSVGLRSVRSGDLLRSIRDRVAASAGSACHAS
;
A
#
# COMPACT_ATOMS: atom_id res chain seq x y z
N GLY A 1 15.09 -2.66 -37.04
CA GLY A 1 14.53 -2.02 -35.85
C GLY A 1 13.03 -2.21 -35.88
N GLY A 2 12.45 -2.79 -34.82
CA GLY A 2 11.03 -3.20 -34.79
C GLY A 2 10.64 -3.80 -33.45
N ARG A 3 11.30 -3.39 -32.36
CA ARG A 3 11.14 -4.02 -31.03
C ARG A 3 9.77 -3.70 -30.40
N ARG A 4 9.20 -2.54 -30.74
CA ARG A 4 7.82 -2.15 -30.41
C ARG A 4 7.33 -1.14 -31.45
N ALA A 5 6.39 -1.53 -32.28
CA ALA A 5 5.77 -0.65 -33.29
C ALA A 5 4.62 0.17 -32.68
N GLY A 6 4.21 1.22 -33.38
CA GLY A 6 3.12 2.13 -32.98
C GLY A 6 3.61 3.55 -32.67
N THR A 7 2.72 4.55 -32.80
CA THR A 7 3.02 5.93 -32.44
C THR A 7 3.33 6.04 -30.95
N GLU A 8 4.43 6.71 -30.62
CA GLU A 8 4.87 6.89 -29.24
C GLU A 8 3.84 7.68 -28.43
N ASN A 9 3.58 7.24 -27.20
CA ASN A 9 2.79 8.01 -26.24
C ASN A 9 3.67 9.12 -25.62
N VAL A 10 3.99 10.12 -26.45
CA VAL A 10 4.95 11.20 -26.11
C VAL A 10 4.64 11.87 -24.76
N PRO A 11 3.38 12.24 -24.43
CA PRO A 11 3.09 12.88 -23.13
C PRO A 11 3.37 11.97 -21.93
N TYR A 12 3.08 10.67 -22.04
CA TYR A 12 3.29 9.73 -20.93
C TYR A 12 4.76 9.38 -20.76
N VAL A 13 5.50 9.29 -21.87
CA VAL A 13 6.95 9.08 -21.83
C VAL A 13 7.64 10.29 -21.17
N ALA A 14 7.26 11.51 -21.55
CA ALA A 14 7.78 12.73 -20.91
C ALA A 14 7.42 12.79 -19.42
N GLY A 15 6.16 12.50 -19.07
CA GLY A 15 5.70 12.45 -17.67
C GLY A 15 6.43 11.40 -16.83
N MET A 16 6.67 10.20 -17.38
CA MET A 16 7.44 9.16 -16.72
C MET A 16 8.90 9.59 -16.51
N GLY A 17 9.52 10.23 -17.50
CA GLY A 17 10.86 10.80 -17.38
C GLY A 17 10.95 11.80 -16.24
N LYS A 18 9.98 12.72 -16.14
CA LYS A 18 9.95 13.71 -15.06
C LYS A 18 9.70 13.07 -13.69
N ALA A 19 8.83 12.06 -13.60
CA ALA A 19 8.61 11.33 -12.36
C ALA A 19 9.87 10.60 -11.88
N ALA A 20 10.62 9.98 -12.80
CA ALA A 20 11.91 9.34 -12.50
C ALA A 20 12.94 10.37 -12.04
N GLU A 21 13.05 11.51 -12.73
CA GLU A 21 13.92 12.62 -12.33
C GLU A 21 13.62 13.07 -10.90
N LEU A 22 12.35 13.38 -10.58
CA LEU A 22 11.92 13.80 -9.24
C LEU A 22 12.20 12.75 -8.15
N LEU A 23 12.06 11.46 -8.49
CA LEU A 23 12.36 10.38 -7.56
C LEU A 23 13.86 10.26 -7.26
N THR A 24 14.70 10.46 -8.28
CA THR A 24 16.16 10.31 -8.20
C THR A 24 16.90 11.60 -7.85
N GLU A 25 16.20 12.73 -7.75
CA GLU A 25 16.77 14.01 -7.37
C GLU A 25 17.18 14.02 -5.89
N GLY A 26 18.48 13.82 -5.64
CA GLY A 26 19.05 13.75 -4.30
C GLY A 26 18.60 12.52 -3.52
N ASP A 27 18.50 12.67 -2.19
CA ASP A 27 18.13 11.57 -1.28
C ASP A 27 16.66 11.62 -0.83
N LYS A 28 15.81 12.47 -1.43
CA LYS A 28 14.41 12.68 -1.02
C LYS A 28 13.59 11.38 -0.97
N TRP A 29 13.88 10.42 -1.87
CA TRP A 29 13.19 9.13 -1.87
C TRP A 29 13.46 8.31 -0.60
N ARG A 30 14.64 8.45 0.03
CA ARG A 30 15.00 7.77 1.29
C ARG A 30 14.21 8.34 2.45
N ASP A 31 14.13 9.67 2.54
CA ASP A 31 13.33 10.35 3.56
C ASP A 31 11.84 10.01 3.42
N ASN A 32 11.32 10.02 2.18
CA ASN A 32 9.96 9.58 1.90
C ASN A 32 9.72 8.13 2.32
N ALA A 33 10.65 7.22 1.98
CA ALA A 33 10.55 5.81 2.38
C ALA A 33 10.54 5.65 3.90
N ARG A 34 11.37 6.42 4.63
CA ARG A 34 11.39 6.40 6.09
C ARG A 34 10.05 6.88 6.68
N VAL A 35 9.55 8.03 6.24
CA VAL A 35 8.27 8.58 6.71
C VAL A 35 7.10 7.65 6.37
N MET A 36 7.12 7.01 5.20
CA MET A 36 6.14 6.00 4.81
C MET A 36 6.18 4.80 5.77
N ALA A 37 7.37 4.28 6.08
CA ALA A 37 7.52 3.17 7.02
C ALA A 37 7.02 3.52 8.43
N GLU A 38 7.39 4.70 8.95
CA GLU A 38 6.92 5.19 10.24
C GLU A 38 5.38 5.30 10.28
N ASN A 39 4.76 5.80 9.20
CA ASN A 39 3.30 5.88 9.11
C ASN A 39 2.62 4.53 8.96
N ARG A 40 3.22 3.60 8.19
CA ARG A 40 2.74 2.22 8.03
C ARG A 40 2.72 1.51 9.37
N ASP A 41 3.80 1.62 10.14
CA ASP A 41 3.94 0.97 11.45
C ASP A 41 3.02 1.61 12.47
N ARG A 42 2.93 2.95 12.49
CA ARG A 42 1.96 3.68 13.31
C ARG A 42 0.51 3.28 13.01
N LEU A 43 0.15 3.07 11.75
CA LEU A 43 -1.20 2.60 11.39
C LEU A 43 -1.44 1.20 11.93
N LEU A 44 -0.48 0.28 11.80
CA LEU A 44 -0.58 -1.07 12.33
C LEU A 44 -0.77 -1.06 13.86
N ASP A 45 0.03 -0.28 14.57
CA ASP A 45 -0.05 -0.18 16.04
C ASP A 45 -1.38 0.39 16.48
N ARG A 46 -1.89 1.41 15.78
CA ARG A 46 -3.21 1.99 16.06
C ARG A 46 -4.34 1.00 15.80
N LEU A 47 -4.27 0.22 14.72
CA LEU A 47 -5.26 -0.82 14.45
C LEU A 47 -5.27 -1.88 15.56
N LYS A 48 -4.09 -2.36 15.97
CA LYS A 48 -3.98 -3.33 17.07
C LYS A 48 -4.50 -2.75 18.38
N PHE A 49 -4.10 -1.53 18.73
CA PHE A 49 -4.53 -0.86 19.95
C PHE A 49 -6.04 -0.68 20.01
N HIS A 50 -6.66 -0.15 18.95
CA HIS A 50 -8.10 0.15 18.93
C HIS A 50 -8.99 -1.07 18.77
N LEU A 51 -8.46 -2.20 18.31
CA LEU A 51 -9.21 -3.44 18.12
C LEU A 51 -8.89 -4.50 19.18
N ASN A 52 -8.05 -4.17 20.17
CA ASN A 52 -7.61 -5.09 21.22
C ASN A 52 -8.79 -5.64 22.05
N ASP A 53 -9.81 -4.81 22.29
CA ASP A 53 -10.99 -5.19 23.08
C ASP A 53 -11.87 -6.23 22.37
N LEU A 54 -11.64 -6.50 21.08
CA LEU A 54 -12.35 -7.51 20.30
C LEU A 54 -11.74 -8.92 20.43
N GLY A 55 -10.65 -9.06 21.19
CA GLY A 55 -9.97 -10.32 21.48
C GLY A 55 -8.63 -10.50 20.78
N ASP A 56 -8.02 -11.66 21.00
CA ASP A 56 -6.71 -12.00 20.45
C ASP A 56 -6.77 -12.24 18.93
N ASP A 57 -5.66 -11.98 18.23
CA ASP A 57 -5.50 -12.25 16.80
C ASP A 57 -6.59 -11.65 15.88
N VAL A 58 -7.14 -10.49 16.26
CA VAL A 58 -8.10 -9.74 15.44
C VAL A 58 -7.42 -9.12 14.23
N VAL A 59 -6.19 -8.61 14.39
CA VAL A 59 -5.38 -7.98 13.34
C VAL A 59 -4.19 -8.87 13.02
N ARG A 60 -4.14 -9.42 11.80
CA ARG A 60 -3.02 -10.24 11.31
C ARG A 60 -2.29 -9.55 10.17
N THR A 61 -1.00 -9.28 10.31
CA THR A 61 -0.18 -8.78 9.21
C THR A 61 0.10 -9.87 8.18
N ASN A 62 0.01 -9.53 6.90
CA ASN A 62 0.44 -10.39 5.79
C ASN A 62 1.88 -10.04 5.37
N GLY A 63 2.59 -11.01 4.78
CA GLY A 63 3.97 -10.84 4.31
C GLY A 63 5.02 -11.29 5.34
N PRO A 64 6.30 -10.95 5.10
CA PRO A 64 7.42 -11.38 5.95
C PRO A 64 7.26 -10.94 7.40
N SER A 65 7.69 -11.77 8.36
CA SER A 65 7.72 -11.40 9.78
C SER A 65 8.70 -10.27 10.07
N ASP A 66 9.81 -10.22 9.31
CA ASP A 66 10.80 -9.14 9.37
C ASP A 66 10.26 -7.84 8.71
N PRO A 67 10.08 -6.74 9.47
CA PRO A 67 9.64 -5.45 8.93
C PRO A 67 10.59 -4.85 7.88
N ALA A 68 11.89 -5.17 7.92
CA ALA A 68 12.87 -4.66 6.96
C ALA A 68 12.68 -5.26 5.56
N LEU A 69 12.00 -6.41 5.46
CA LEU A 69 11.66 -7.06 4.19
C LEU A 69 10.30 -6.60 3.62
N ARG A 70 9.65 -5.61 4.23
CA ARG A 70 8.37 -5.06 3.78
C ARG A 70 8.56 -3.72 3.09
N LEU A 71 7.78 -3.46 2.04
CA LEU A 71 7.74 -2.14 1.42
C LEU A 71 7.33 -1.07 2.46
N PRO A 72 7.96 0.10 2.44
CA PRO A 72 7.71 1.16 3.44
C PRO A 72 6.28 1.70 3.37
N ASN A 73 5.65 1.70 2.20
CA ASN A 73 4.38 2.38 1.94
C ASN A 73 3.15 1.46 2.00
N THR A 74 3.30 0.17 2.25
CA THR A 74 2.22 -0.81 2.11
C THR A 74 2.01 -1.56 3.41
N LEU A 75 0.80 -1.43 3.99
CA LEU A 75 0.32 -2.28 5.07
C LEU A 75 -0.71 -3.26 4.52
N SER A 76 -0.40 -4.55 4.54
CA SER A 76 -1.36 -5.61 4.21
C SER A 76 -1.75 -6.34 5.49
N VAL A 77 -3.03 -6.26 5.86
CA VAL A 77 -3.56 -6.88 7.08
C VAL A 77 -4.87 -7.62 6.80
N GLY A 78 -5.08 -8.72 7.50
CA GLY A 78 -6.38 -9.37 7.64
C GLY A 78 -7.03 -8.96 8.95
N LEU A 79 -8.35 -8.75 8.91
CA LEU A 79 -9.18 -8.51 10.09
C LEU A 79 -10.10 -9.71 10.29
N ARG A 80 -10.02 -10.35 11.45
CA ARG A 80 -10.82 -11.54 11.78
C ARG A 80 -12.32 -11.22 11.72
N SER A 81 -13.10 -12.10 11.11
CA SER A 81 -14.56 -11.97 10.98
C SER A 81 -15.03 -10.74 10.21
N VAL A 82 -14.14 -10.05 9.48
CA VAL A 82 -14.49 -8.89 8.66
C VAL A 82 -14.35 -9.23 7.18
N ARG A 83 -15.42 -9.01 6.41
CA ARG A 83 -15.38 -9.09 4.94
C ARG A 83 -14.81 -7.80 4.39
N SER A 84 -13.71 -7.89 3.65
CA SER A 84 -12.99 -6.72 3.11
C SER A 84 -13.86 -5.82 2.25
N GLY A 85 -14.72 -6.38 1.39
CA GLY A 85 -15.62 -5.60 0.53
C GLY A 85 -16.62 -4.75 1.31
N ASP A 86 -17.20 -5.30 2.38
CA ASP A 86 -18.15 -4.57 3.23
C ASP A 86 -17.45 -3.44 4.01
N LEU A 87 -16.26 -3.73 4.56
CA LEU A 87 -15.43 -2.72 5.21
C LEU A 87 -15.05 -1.58 4.26
N LEU A 88 -14.51 -1.90 3.08
CA LEU A 88 -14.09 -0.91 2.09
C LEU A 88 -15.26 -0.04 1.63
N ARG A 89 -16.44 -0.64 1.43
CA ARG A 89 -17.66 0.11 1.12
C ARG A 89 -18.04 1.07 2.25
N SER A 90 -17.90 0.66 3.51
CA SER A 90 -18.24 1.50 4.67
C SER A 90 -17.31 2.70 4.88
N ILE A 91 -16.05 2.61 4.43
CA ILE A 91 -15.04 3.67 4.62
C ILE A 91 -14.73 4.48 3.36
N ARG A 92 -15.34 4.15 2.21
CA ARG A 92 -14.98 4.67 0.88
C ARG A 92 -15.00 6.20 0.77
N ASP A 93 -15.87 6.87 1.53
CA ASP A 93 -16.01 8.33 1.50
C ASP A 93 -14.99 9.05 2.41
N ARG A 94 -14.21 8.30 3.19
CA ARG A 94 -13.20 8.82 4.12
C ARG A 94 -11.78 8.40 3.75
N VAL A 95 -11.61 7.14 3.33
CA VAL A 95 -10.31 6.54 3.07
C VAL A 95 -10.41 5.62 1.84
N ALA A 96 -9.51 5.83 0.88
CA ALA A 96 -9.31 4.88 -0.22
C ALA A 96 -8.33 3.78 0.22
N ALA A 97 -8.77 2.53 0.10
CA ALA A 97 -7.97 1.34 0.36
C ALA A 97 -8.36 0.22 -0.61
N SER A 98 -7.52 -0.80 -0.73
CA SER A 98 -7.76 -1.96 -1.60
C SER A 98 -7.90 -3.23 -0.78
N ALA A 99 -8.66 -4.19 -1.32
CA ALA A 99 -8.69 -5.54 -0.79
C ALA A 99 -7.48 -6.32 -1.33
N GLY A 100 -6.93 -7.22 -0.51
CA GLY A 100 -5.99 -8.22 -1.00
C GLY A 100 -6.67 -9.15 -2.01
N SER A 101 -5.93 -9.53 -3.05
CA SER A 101 -6.36 -10.48 -4.08
C SER A 101 -6.51 -11.88 -3.48
N ALA A 102 -7.65 -12.16 -2.86
CA ALA A 102 -7.99 -13.52 -2.45
C ALA A 102 -9.43 -13.92 -2.79
N CYS A 103 -10.39 -13.00 -2.98
CA CYS A 103 -11.74 -13.34 -3.44
C CYS A 103 -12.41 -12.12 -4.12
N HIS A 104 -12.17 -11.93 -5.41
CA HIS A 104 -13.16 -11.34 -6.32
C HIS A 104 -13.89 -12.49 -7.01
N ALA A 105 -14.56 -13.34 -6.24
CA ALA A 105 -15.49 -14.33 -6.77
C ALA A 105 -16.47 -14.71 -5.65
N SER A 106 -17.76 -14.59 -5.96
CA SER A 106 -18.95 -14.82 -5.12
C SER A 106 -19.49 -13.59 -4.38
#